data_AF-A0A290ZQB4-F1
#
_entry.id   AF-A0A290ZQB4-F1
#
_cell.length_a   1.000
_cell.length_b   1.000
_cell.length_c   1.000
_cell.angle_alpha   90.00
_cell.angle_beta   90.00
_cell.angle_gamma   90.00
#
_symmetry.space_group_name_H-M   'P 1'
#
loop_
_entity.id
_entity.type
_entity.pdbx_description
1 polymer ?
#
loop_
_entity_poly.entity_id
_entity_poly.type
_entity_poly.pdbx_seq_one_letter_code
_entity_poly.pdbx_strand_id
1 'polypeptide(L)' 'MSRADIPLRYRTVTTAAGRSFEVPEHIVRREDPAPAGWQLRYGEWTDYPDRPGDGDGAAKALALAIAEMRFRIDTLGK' A
#
# COMPACT_ATOMS: atom_id res chain seq x y z
N MET A 1 -23.21 8.43 -8.78
CA MET A 1 -21.75 8.50 -8.85
C MET A 1 -21.21 7.09 -8.79
N SER A 2 -20.49 6.63 -9.81
CA SER A 2 -19.78 5.36 -9.73
C SER A 2 -18.63 5.50 -8.72
N ARG A 3 -18.38 4.52 -7.87
CA ARG A 3 -17.27 4.53 -6.90
C ARG A 3 -15.89 4.65 -7.57
N ALA A 4 -15.81 4.36 -8.87
CA ALA A 4 -14.59 4.44 -9.68
C ALA A 4 -14.06 5.88 -9.90
N ASP A 5 -14.86 6.92 -9.68
CA ASP A 5 -14.46 8.32 -9.93
C ASP A 5 -13.94 9.06 -8.69
N ILE A 6 -13.80 8.39 -7.53
CA ILE A 6 -13.22 9.04 -6.34
C ILE A 6 -11.69 9.14 -6.52
N PRO A 7 -11.12 10.35 -6.60
CA PRO A 7 -9.69 10.50 -6.78
C PRO A 7 -8.95 10.03 -5.53
N LEU A 8 -8.00 9.11 -5.73
CA LEU A 8 -7.14 8.63 -4.65
C LEU A 8 -6.22 9.74 -4.15
N ARG A 9 -6.29 10.04 -2.84
CA ARG A 9 -5.34 10.96 -2.21
C ARG A 9 -4.06 10.22 -1.88
N TYR A 10 -2.93 10.86 -2.18
CA TYR A 10 -1.60 10.38 -1.83
C TYR A 10 -1.06 11.19 -0.64
N ARG A 11 -0.24 10.53 0.17
CA ARG A 11 0.53 11.16 1.24
C ARG A 11 1.95 10.61 1.24
N THR A 12 2.89 11.43 1.67
CA THR A 12 4.26 10.98 1.91
C THR A 12 4.33 10.18 3.21
N VAL A 13 4.93 8.99 3.17
CA VAL A 13 5.22 8.16 4.34
C VAL A 13 6.72 7.87 4.36
N THR A 14 7.37 8.20 5.47
CA THR A 14 8.79 7.89 5.71
C THR A 14 8.90 6.64 6.59
N THR A 15 9.64 5.64 6.12
CA THR A 15 9.86 4.38 6.85
C THR A 15 10.86 4.56 7.98
N ALA A 16 10.96 3.56 8.88
CA ALA A 16 11.97 3.54 9.94
C ALA A 16 13.42 3.58 9.40
N ALA A 17 13.64 3.12 8.15
CA ALA A 17 14.91 3.20 7.45
C ALA A 17 15.17 4.57 6.78
N GLY A 18 14.29 5.57 6.96
CA GLY A 18 14.42 6.91 6.41
C GLY A 18 14.03 7.05 4.92
N ARG A 19 13.44 6.02 4.30
CA ARG A 19 12.98 6.08 2.91
C ARG A 19 11.57 6.66 2.85
N SER A 20 11.36 7.64 1.96
CA SER A 20 10.04 8.24 1.75
C SER A 20 9.34 7.66 0.53
N PHE A 21 8.02 7.47 0.65
CA PHE A 21 7.16 6.92 -0.39
C PHE A 21 5.89 7.75 -0.53
N GLU A 22 5.40 7.90 -1.75
CA GLU A 22 4.04 8.41 -2.01
C GLU A 22 3.06 7.24 -1.92
N VAL A 23 2.14 7.32 -0.96
CA VAL A 23 1.28 6.20 -0.57
C VAL A 23 -0.19 6.63 -0.64
N PRO A 24 -1.07 5.87 -1.32
CA PRO A 24 -2.50 6.12 -1.29
C PRO A 24 -3.07 6.07 0.13
N GLU A 25 -4.12 6.85 0.41
CA GLU A 25 -4.71 7.02 1.74
C GLU A 25 -5.20 5.71 2.41
N HIS A 26 -5.51 4.68 1.61
CA HIS A 26 -5.94 3.36 2.11
C HIS A 26 -4.80 2.36 2.32
N ILE A 27 -3.55 2.76 2.10
CA ILE A 27 -2.39 1.94 2.38
C ILE A 27 -1.63 2.53 3.57
N VAL A 28 -1.26 1.67 4.52
CA VAL A 28 -0.49 2.05 5.72
C VAL A 28 0.81 1.28 5.79
N ARG A 29 1.88 1.94 6.25
CA ARG A 29 3.13 1.28 6.60
C ARG A 29 2.95 0.50 7.90
N ARG A 30 3.44 -0.73 7.96
CA ARG A 30 3.54 -1.55 9.16
C ARG A 30 5.03 -1.77 9.42
N GLU A 31 5.55 -1.22 10.50
CA GLU A 31 6.94 -1.48 10.92
C GLU A 31 7.01 -2.61 11.97
N ASP A 32 5.94 -2.87 12.72
CA ASP A 32 5.88 -3.87 13.80
C ASP A 32 4.58 -4.73 13.80
N PRO A 33 4.66 -5.99 14.27
CA PRO A 33 5.85 -6.85 14.40
C PRO A 33 6.33 -7.38 13.03
N ALA A 34 7.61 -7.73 12.94
CA ALA A 34 8.26 -8.18 11.70
C ALA A 34 7.55 -9.38 11.01
N PRO A 35 7.58 -9.46 9.66
CA PRO A 35 8.28 -8.55 8.75
C PRO A 35 7.53 -7.23 8.54
N ALA A 36 8.28 -6.13 8.49
CA ALA A 36 7.75 -4.84 8.09
C ALA A 36 7.15 -4.91 6.67
N GLY A 37 6.19 -4.05 6.35
CA GLY A 37 5.43 -4.14 5.12
C GLY A 37 4.41 -3.02 4.94
N TRP A 38 3.51 -3.22 3.99
CA TRP A 38 2.37 -2.35 3.75
C TRP A 38 1.07 -3.11 3.98
N GLN A 39 0.06 -2.45 4.52
CA GLN A 39 -1.26 -3.02 4.69
C GLN A 39 -2.26 -2.20 3.89
N LEU A 40 -2.96 -2.86 2.97
CA LEU A 40 -4.12 -2.30 2.28
C LEU A 40 -5.34 -2.41 3.19
N ARG A 41 -6.03 -1.29 3.40
CA ARG A 41 -7.23 -1.15 4.24
C ARG A 41 -8.43 -0.68 3.41
N TYR A 42 -8.66 -1.32 2.27
CA TYR A 42 -9.75 -0.99 1.36
C TYR A 42 -10.60 -2.23 1.05
N GLY A 43 -11.84 -2.23 1.53
CA GLY A 43 -12.64 -3.45 1.62
C GLY A 43 -12.12 -4.36 2.73
N GLU A 44 -11.26 -5.31 2.38
CA GLU A 44 -10.62 -6.23 3.33
C GLU A 44 -9.18 -5.82 3.64
N TRP A 45 -8.67 -6.26 4.78
CA TRP A 45 -7.27 -6.04 5.14
C TRP A 45 -6.37 -7.04 4.42
N THR A 46 -5.28 -6.57 3.83
CA THR A 46 -4.31 -7.44 3.16
C THR A 46 -2.91 -6.92 3.41
N ASP A 47 -2.05 -7.78 3.94
CA ASP A 47 -0.66 -7.47 4.27
C ASP A 47 0.27 -7.81 3.10
N TYR A 48 1.18 -6.89 2.81
CA TYR A 48 2.22 -6.97 1.79
C TYR A 48 3.58 -6.82 2.49
N PRO A 49 4.21 -7.92 2.91
CA PRO A 49 5.49 -7.86 3.62
C PRO A 49 6.60 -7.40 2.69
N ASP A 50 7.57 -6.67 3.24
CA ASP A 50 8.81 -6.31 2.56
C ASP A 50 9.55 -7.60 2.19
N ARG A 51 9.96 -7.71 0.93
CA ARG A 51 10.82 -8.82 0.52
C ARG A 51 12.28 -8.54 0.90
N PRO A 52 12.97 -9.47 1.57
CA PRO A 52 14.39 -9.32 1.86
C PRO A 52 15.24 -9.51 0.60
N GLY A 53 16.42 -8.89 0.55
CA GLY A 53 17.51 -9.27 -0.37
C GLY A 53 18.07 -8.19 -1.29
N ASP A 54 17.32 -7.12 -1.58
CA ASP A 54 17.75 -6.10 -2.57
C ASP A 54 17.62 -4.65 -2.09
N GLY A 55 17.19 -4.44 -0.84
CA GLY A 55 16.88 -3.12 -0.29
C GLY A 55 15.56 -2.54 -0.78
N ASP A 56 14.99 -3.01 -1.89
CA ASP A 56 13.76 -2.49 -2.51
C ASP A 56 12.49 -3.22 -2.09
N GLY A 57 12.58 -4.09 -1.08
CA GLY A 57 11.45 -4.80 -0.48
C GLY A 57 10.22 -3.91 -0.21
N ALA A 58 10.44 -2.74 0.41
CA ALA A 58 9.38 -1.78 0.69
C ALA A 58 8.75 -1.18 -0.57
N ALA A 59 9.55 -0.87 -1.60
CA ALA A 59 9.03 -0.34 -2.85
C ALA A 59 8.19 -1.38 -3.60
N LYS A 60 8.68 -2.62 -3.67
CA LYS A 60 8.00 -3.74 -4.33
C LYS A 60 6.70 -4.11 -3.63
N ALA A 61 6.71 -4.16 -2.30
CA ALA A 61 5.52 -4.42 -1.51
C ALA A 61 4.47 -3.32 -1.68
N LEU A 62 4.89 -2.04 -1.71
CA LEU A 62 3.98 -0.92 -1.97
C LEU A 62 3.33 -1.02 -3.36
N ALA A 63 4.11 -1.35 -4.39
CA ALA A 63 3.60 -1.50 -5.75
C ALA A 63 2.51 -2.58 -5.85
N LEU A 64 2.67 -3.70 -5.14
CA LEU A 64 1.66 -4.77 -5.07
C LEU A 64 0.39 -4.30 -4.34
N ALA A 65 0.52 -3.58 -3.23
CA ALA A 65 -0.61 -3.03 -2.51
C ALA A 65 -1.40 -2.01 -3.36
N ILE A 66 -0.72 -1.16 -4.12
CA ILE A 66 -1.34 -0.20 -5.04
C ILE A 66 -2.07 -0.91 -6.18
N ALA A 67 -1.46 -1.95 -6.76
CA ALA A 67 -2.08 -2.72 -7.84
C ALA A 67 -3.38 -3.39 -7.40
N GLU A 68 -3.39 -4.05 -6.23
CA GLU A 68 -4.60 -4.63 -5.66
C GLU A 68 -5.66 -3.57 -5.34
N MET A 69 -5.25 -2.43 -4.75
CA MET A 69 -6.17 -1.34 -4.45
C MET A 69 -6.90 -0.85 -5.70
N ARG A 70 -6.18 -0.63 -6.79
CA ARG A 70 -6.76 -0.26 -8.10
C ARG A 70 -7.68 -1.35 -8.62
N PHE A 71 -7.28 -2.62 -8.55
CA PHE A 71 -8.12 -3.74 -8.93
C PHE A 71 -9.46 -3.75 -8.17
N ARG A 72 -9.45 -3.48 -6.85
CA ARG A 72 -10.66 -3.43 -6.03
C ARG A 72 -11.59 -2.27 -6.40
N ILE A 73 -11.03 -1.10 -6.69
CA ILE A 73 -11.79 0.07 -7.12
C ILE A 73 -12.42 -0.19 -8.49
N ASP A 74 -11.60 -0.62 -9.46
CA ASP A 74 -11.99 -0.73 -10.85
C ASP A 74 -12.90 -1.93 -11.12
N THR A 75 -12.64 -3.06 -10.45
CA THR A 75 -13.30 -4.34 -10.75
C THR A 75 -14.36 -4.72 -9.73
N LEU A 76 -14.13 -4.44 -8.44
CA LEU A 76 -15.07 -4.85 -7.38
C LEU A 76 -16.04 -3.73 -6.97
N GLY A 77 -15.82 -2.49 -7.41
CA GLY A 77 -16.59 -1.32 -6.97
C GLY A 77 -16.58 -1.15 -5.46
N LYS A 78 -15.59 -1.75 -4.78
CA LYS A 78 -15.35 -1.54 -3.36
C LYS A 78 -14.76 -0.17 -3.17
#